data_AF-A0A939T3V4-F1
#
_entry.id   AF-A0A939T3V4-F1
#
_cell.length_a   1.000
_cell.length_b   1.000
_cell.length_c   1.000
_cell.angle_alpha   90.00
_cell.angle_beta   90.00
_cell.angle_gamma   90.00
#
_symmetry.space_group_name_H-M   'P 1'
#
loop_
_entity.id
_entity.type
_entity.pdbx_description
1 polymer ?
#
loop_
_entity_poly.entity_id
_entity_poly.type
_entity_poly.pdbx_seq_one_letter_code
_entity_poly.pdbx_strand_id
1 'polypeptide(L)'
;MNHPPGRQHAPESVPATGIATIDDLREHLQWAIELEHATLPPYLCALYSLDAERNPEAVEVVAGVFIEEMLHLTLAANLLNAVGGSPRLDTPQLLPPHPRRLPHGDPSLELSLLPFGDEALEMFLRLERPAPPGAPAEGDRYETIGQFYEAIEDGLRGLCDRLGEAEVFGGDPARQIHAEQFRHTAGRMIAVTDLASALAALEEIVEEGEGTSRGAVWDGDPDVHHPDRDEVAHYYRFQELRAGRRYRRGDTPRSGPTGEPLGVDFAGVLPMRPNPKITDHPPGSAIRNAQEEFNRTYCTLLHLLEQAFNGSPRLLAVAVATMHKLKAQAQALMRTPDGDGTTAGPTFEYVPPPERGWTAGDEPQRITVLPDGPYLVHGGVPLRRKRKIVSAEGNALTWQTGDTLQTEPTYALCRCGQSGSKPFCDGTHARIGFDGTENADVRPYKELQHVHDGVGISGQRVGELCIHAAFCIGRTRPIAEMLADTADSDVRSNIMGRIDHCPSGSYSYALQRGGETIEADLPRAISVLEEEDGLASALWVTGGVPVHRADGRPLETRNRVTLCRCGHSAGKPLCDGTHRKIDFREEHAGDSRLSGTEHDRA
;
A
#
# COMPACT_ATOMS: atom_id res chain seq x y z
N MET A 1 -53.14 39.97 31.39
CA MET A 1 -51.76 39.59 31.75
C MET A 1 -51.05 39.25 30.45
N ASN A 2 -50.05 40.05 30.09
CA ASN A 2 -49.34 39.98 28.81
C ASN A 2 -48.42 38.75 28.78
N HIS A 3 -48.51 37.93 27.75
CA HIS A 3 -47.43 37.02 27.34
C HIS A 3 -46.45 37.79 26.45
N PRO A 4 -45.13 37.64 26.63
CA PRO A 4 -44.15 38.19 25.70
C PRO A 4 -44.08 37.31 24.44
N PRO A 5 -43.81 37.90 23.26
CA PRO A 5 -43.66 37.13 22.04
C PRO A 5 -42.33 36.38 22.04
N GLY A 6 -42.35 35.13 21.57
CA GLY A 6 -41.17 34.28 21.42
C GLY A 6 -40.16 34.90 20.46
N ARG A 7 -38.88 34.83 20.84
CA ARG A 7 -37.75 35.12 19.94
C ARG A 7 -37.80 34.11 18.78
N GLN A 8 -38.13 34.60 17.60
CA GLN A 8 -37.85 33.88 16.36
C GLN A 8 -36.33 33.86 16.19
N HIS A 9 -35.73 32.69 16.32
CA HIS A 9 -34.36 32.47 15.85
C HIS A 9 -34.38 32.65 14.33
N ALA A 10 -33.62 33.64 13.84
CA ALA A 10 -33.33 33.76 12.43
C ALA A 10 -32.59 32.49 11.96
N PRO A 11 -32.82 32.01 10.73
CA PRO A 11 -32.01 30.93 10.18
C PRO A 11 -30.54 31.40 10.14
N GLU A 12 -29.65 30.63 10.77
CA GLU A 12 -28.21 30.84 10.61
C GLU A 12 -27.89 30.80 9.11
N SER A 13 -27.31 31.88 8.59
CA SER A 13 -26.88 31.96 7.20
C SER A 13 -25.89 30.84 6.92
N VAL A 14 -26.18 29.98 5.95
CA VAL A 14 -25.22 28.99 5.44
C VAL A 14 -23.95 29.76 5.02
N PRO A 15 -22.75 29.34 5.48
CA PRO A 15 -21.49 29.97 5.08
C PRO A 15 -21.37 30.01 3.56
N ALA A 16 -20.78 31.07 3.03
CA ALA A 16 -20.62 31.25 1.57
C ALA A 16 -19.84 30.10 0.92
N THR A 17 -19.00 29.41 1.69
CA THR A 17 -18.18 28.27 1.27
C THR A 17 -18.90 26.92 1.30
N GLY A 18 -20.10 26.83 1.91
CA GLY A 18 -20.83 25.57 2.06
C GLY A 18 -20.40 24.68 3.24
N ILE A 19 -19.34 25.05 3.98
CA ILE A 19 -18.82 24.26 5.11
C ILE A 19 -19.35 24.82 6.44
N ALA A 20 -20.47 24.26 6.94
CA ALA A 20 -21.14 24.72 8.17
C ALA A 20 -20.97 23.76 9.35
N THR A 21 -20.62 22.51 9.11
CA THR A 21 -20.53 21.45 10.12
C THR A 21 -19.23 20.65 9.94
N ILE A 22 -18.86 19.87 10.96
CA ILE A 22 -17.73 18.95 10.86
C ILE A 22 -17.97 17.91 9.75
N ASP A 23 -19.22 17.51 9.51
CA ASP A 23 -19.54 16.57 8.43
C ASP A 23 -19.39 17.20 7.05
N ASP A 24 -19.78 18.47 6.88
CA ASP A 24 -19.51 19.21 5.63
C ASP A 24 -17.99 19.33 5.41
N LEU A 25 -17.21 19.63 6.46
CA LEU A 25 -15.76 19.71 6.36
C LEU A 25 -15.13 18.36 5.96
N ARG A 26 -15.59 17.26 6.55
CA ARG A 26 -15.14 15.90 6.19
C ARG A 26 -15.47 15.57 4.73
N GLU A 27 -16.64 15.99 4.24
CA GLU A 27 -17.02 15.82 2.86
C GLU A 27 -16.07 16.59 1.93
N HIS A 28 -15.79 17.86 2.21
CA HIS A 28 -14.87 18.67 1.39
C HIS A 28 -13.42 18.15 1.46
N LEU A 29 -12.97 17.66 2.61
CA LEU A 29 -11.66 17.02 2.72
C LEU A 29 -11.58 15.68 1.95
N GLN A 30 -12.69 14.94 1.84
CA GLN A 30 -12.77 13.79 0.94
C GLN A 30 -12.75 14.24 -0.53
N TRP A 31 -13.38 15.36 -0.88
CA TRP A 31 -13.28 15.94 -2.22
C TRP A 31 -11.87 16.42 -2.55
N ALA A 32 -11.11 16.93 -1.58
CA ALA A 32 -9.70 17.25 -1.73
C ALA A 32 -8.89 15.99 -2.11
N ILE A 33 -9.08 14.88 -1.40
CA ILE A 33 -8.47 13.58 -1.75
C ILE A 33 -8.86 13.16 -3.18
N GLU A 34 -10.12 13.36 -3.58
CA GLU A 34 -10.58 13.04 -4.94
C GLU A 34 -9.94 13.95 -6.00
N LEU A 35 -9.74 15.22 -5.69
CA LEU A 35 -9.05 16.22 -6.53
C LEU A 35 -7.59 15.86 -6.72
N GLU A 36 -6.80 15.75 -5.65
CA GLU A 36 -5.38 15.42 -5.71
C GLU A 36 -5.15 14.09 -6.43
N HIS A 37 -6.01 13.10 -6.18
CA HIS A 37 -5.91 11.85 -6.91
C HIS A 37 -6.25 12.00 -8.41
N ALA A 38 -7.19 12.86 -8.79
CA ALA A 38 -7.62 13.02 -10.18
C ALA A 38 -6.51 13.55 -11.10
N THR A 39 -5.52 14.25 -10.54
CA THR A 39 -4.37 14.81 -11.28
C THR A 39 -3.33 13.72 -11.61
N LEU A 40 -3.21 12.68 -10.76
CA LEU A 40 -2.16 11.66 -10.87
C LEU A 40 -2.20 10.85 -12.17
N PRO A 41 -3.33 10.25 -12.64
CA PRO A 41 -3.33 9.45 -13.87
C PRO A 41 -2.91 10.24 -15.13
N PRO A 42 -3.42 11.47 -15.38
CA PRO A 42 -2.92 12.32 -16.44
C PRO A 42 -1.41 12.59 -16.37
N TYR A 43 -0.88 12.97 -15.20
CA TYR A 43 0.56 13.20 -15.03
C TYR A 43 1.40 11.96 -15.28
N LEU A 44 0.97 10.80 -14.77
CA LEU A 44 1.65 9.52 -15.01
C LEU A 44 1.67 9.12 -16.49
N CYS A 45 0.58 9.37 -17.21
CA CYS A 45 0.52 9.13 -18.66
C CYS A 45 1.53 9.98 -19.42
N ALA A 46 1.58 11.28 -19.14
CA ALA A 46 2.56 12.17 -19.76
C ALA A 46 3.99 11.78 -19.36
N LEU A 47 4.25 11.59 -18.07
CA LEU A 47 5.56 11.22 -17.53
C LEU A 47 6.13 9.96 -18.16
N TYR A 48 5.34 8.87 -18.21
CA TYR A 48 5.84 7.59 -18.71
C TYR A 48 5.89 7.49 -20.24
N SER A 49 5.27 8.44 -20.95
CA SER A 49 5.44 8.58 -22.39
C SER A 49 6.79 9.22 -22.76
N LEU A 50 7.45 9.94 -21.84
CA LEU A 50 8.75 10.55 -22.08
C LEU A 50 9.89 9.50 -22.04
N ASP A 51 10.74 9.52 -23.05
CA ASP A 51 12.06 8.87 -23.02
C ASP A 51 13.00 9.66 -22.09
N ALA A 52 13.36 9.07 -20.95
CA ALA A 52 14.18 9.70 -19.94
C ALA A 52 15.63 9.99 -20.38
N GLU A 53 16.16 9.27 -21.38
CA GLU A 53 17.51 9.55 -21.90
C GLU A 53 17.51 10.78 -22.79
N ARG A 54 16.40 11.00 -23.53
CA ARG A 54 16.26 12.13 -24.46
C ARG A 54 15.67 13.37 -23.81
N ASN A 55 14.84 13.19 -22.78
CA ASN A 55 14.10 14.25 -22.11
C ASN A 55 14.31 14.25 -20.59
N PRO A 56 15.55 14.24 -20.07
CA PRO A 56 15.81 14.14 -18.63
C PRO A 56 15.18 15.32 -17.86
N GLU A 57 15.25 16.54 -18.38
CA GLU A 57 14.69 17.73 -17.73
C GLU A 57 13.16 17.72 -17.66
N ALA A 58 12.47 17.27 -18.73
CA ALA A 58 11.02 17.16 -18.72
C ALA A 58 10.53 16.04 -17.79
N VAL A 59 11.27 14.93 -17.74
CA VAL A 59 11.00 13.85 -16.78
C VAL A 59 11.16 14.34 -15.35
N GLU A 60 12.21 15.10 -15.06
CA GLU A 60 12.44 15.69 -13.74
C GLU A 60 11.28 16.61 -13.32
N VAL A 61 10.89 17.55 -14.18
CA VAL A 61 9.78 18.48 -13.90
C VAL A 61 8.46 17.74 -13.65
N VAL A 62 8.05 16.86 -14.57
CA VAL A 62 6.74 16.18 -14.44
C VAL A 62 6.76 15.17 -13.28
N ALA A 63 7.90 14.53 -13.01
CA ALA A 63 8.03 13.64 -11.85
C ALA A 63 8.02 14.40 -10.52
N GLY A 64 8.62 15.60 -10.46
CA GLY A 64 8.59 16.48 -9.29
C GLY A 64 7.16 16.83 -8.91
N VAL A 65 6.38 17.37 -9.87
CA VAL A 65 4.95 17.68 -9.66
C VAL A 65 4.18 16.43 -9.23
N PHE A 66 4.37 15.28 -9.89
CA PHE A 66 3.69 14.04 -9.48
C PHE A 66 4.00 13.61 -8.03
N ILE A 67 5.23 13.83 -7.54
CA ILE A 67 5.62 13.50 -6.17
C ILE A 67 4.93 14.45 -5.17
N GLU A 68 4.85 15.73 -5.50
CA GLU A 68 4.16 16.77 -4.71
C GLU A 68 2.65 16.49 -4.65
N GLU A 69 2.01 16.10 -5.75
CA GLU A 69 0.58 15.71 -5.75
C GLU A 69 0.30 14.46 -4.87
N MET A 70 1.27 13.53 -4.78
CA MET A 70 1.20 12.40 -3.84
C MET A 70 1.37 12.86 -2.38
N LEU A 71 2.15 13.92 -2.14
CA LEU A 71 2.25 14.57 -0.84
C LEU A 71 0.93 15.25 -0.48
N HIS A 72 0.34 16.03 -1.40
CA HIS A 72 -0.95 16.69 -1.24
C HIS A 72 -2.07 15.70 -0.88
N LEU A 73 -2.16 14.59 -1.63
CA LEU A 73 -3.09 13.50 -1.34
C LEU A 73 -2.95 12.99 0.11
N THR A 74 -1.72 12.90 0.60
CA THR A 74 -1.42 12.43 1.96
C THR A 74 -1.74 13.50 3.01
N LEU A 75 -1.46 14.78 2.73
CA LEU A 75 -1.82 15.90 3.60
C LEU A 75 -3.34 16.06 3.73
N ALA A 76 -4.08 15.94 2.63
CA ALA A 76 -5.54 15.92 2.62
C ALA A 76 -6.10 14.74 3.44
N ALA A 77 -5.45 13.57 3.36
CA ALA A 77 -5.78 12.42 4.19
C ALA A 77 -5.50 12.65 5.69
N ASN A 78 -4.38 13.31 6.03
CA ASN A 78 -4.06 13.70 7.41
C ASN A 78 -5.09 14.70 7.97
N LEU A 79 -5.46 15.71 7.19
CA LEU A 79 -6.51 16.68 7.54
C LEU A 79 -7.84 15.97 7.82
N LEU A 80 -8.29 15.08 6.92
CA LEU A 80 -9.54 14.33 7.10
C LEU A 80 -9.51 13.44 8.34
N ASN A 81 -8.41 12.74 8.58
CA ASN A 81 -8.24 11.93 9.79
C ASN A 81 -8.28 12.78 11.06
N ALA A 82 -7.63 13.96 11.06
CA ALA A 82 -7.53 14.83 12.23
C ALA A 82 -8.90 15.33 12.69
N VAL A 83 -9.83 15.54 11.75
CA VAL A 83 -11.23 15.92 12.06
C VAL A 83 -12.15 14.72 12.29
N GLY A 84 -11.60 13.53 12.50
CA GLY A 84 -12.34 12.29 12.81
C GLY A 84 -13.00 11.62 11.61
N GLY A 85 -12.61 11.98 10.38
CA GLY A 85 -12.99 11.27 9.17
C GLY A 85 -12.15 10.01 8.92
N SER A 86 -12.42 9.31 7.82
CA SER A 86 -11.63 8.18 7.35
C SER A 86 -11.48 8.29 5.84
N PRO A 87 -10.28 8.59 5.31
CA PRO A 87 -10.00 8.64 3.87
C PRO A 87 -10.51 7.41 3.13
N ARG A 88 -11.21 7.64 2.01
CA ARG A 88 -11.62 6.57 1.08
C ARG A 88 -10.92 6.75 -0.25
N LEU A 89 -10.15 5.74 -0.65
CA LEU A 89 -9.44 5.72 -1.93
C LEU A 89 -9.83 4.52 -2.78
N ASP A 90 -10.17 3.40 -2.17
CA ASP A 90 -10.46 2.16 -2.89
C ASP A 90 -11.94 2.05 -3.31
N THR A 91 -12.44 3.06 -4.00
CA THR A 91 -13.86 3.18 -4.36
C THR A 91 -14.05 3.45 -5.86
N PRO A 92 -15.16 2.98 -6.46
CA PRO A 92 -15.45 3.31 -7.85
C PRO A 92 -15.69 4.81 -8.08
N GLN A 93 -16.05 5.57 -7.03
CA GLN A 93 -16.23 7.02 -7.08
C GLN A 93 -14.91 7.77 -7.29
N LEU A 94 -13.79 7.26 -6.78
CA LEU A 94 -12.46 7.86 -7.00
C LEU A 94 -11.99 7.68 -8.46
N LEU A 95 -12.43 6.62 -9.13
CA LEU A 95 -12.01 6.20 -10.47
C LEU A 95 -13.14 6.19 -11.53
N PRO A 96 -13.83 7.31 -11.78
CA PRO A 96 -14.67 7.44 -12.96
C PRO A 96 -13.83 7.27 -14.24
N PRO A 97 -14.41 6.68 -15.31
CA PRO A 97 -13.69 6.46 -16.58
C PRO A 97 -13.21 7.75 -17.24
N HIS A 98 -12.06 7.69 -17.90
CA HIS A 98 -11.52 8.79 -18.71
C HIS A 98 -12.11 8.82 -20.14
N PRO A 99 -12.17 10.00 -20.79
CA PRO A 99 -11.94 11.32 -20.17
C PRO A 99 -13.05 11.66 -19.17
N ARG A 100 -12.70 12.40 -18.12
CA ARG A 100 -13.58 12.76 -16.99
C ARG A 100 -13.53 14.26 -16.73
N ARG A 101 -14.47 14.78 -15.96
CA ARG A 101 -14.39 16.18 -15.47
C ARG A 101 -13.56 16.25 -14.20
N LEU A 102 -13.02 17.43 -13.92
CA LEU A 102 -12.44 17.73 -12.61
C LEU A 102 -13.51 17.53 -11.51
N PRO A 103 -13.23 16.78 -10.43
CA PRO A 103 -14.21 16.55 -9.38
C PRO A 103 -14.48 17.87 -8.64
N HIS A 104 -15.76 18.23 -8.50
CA HIS A 104 -16.22 19.42 -7.78
C HIS A 104 -15.68 20.78 -8.28
N GLY A 105 -14.93 20.84 -9.38
CA GLY A 105 -14.36 22.08 -9.93
C GLY A 105 -15.04 22.55 -11.22
N ASP A 106 -14.32 23.37 -11.99
CA ASP A 106 -14.78 23.91 -13.28
C ASP A 106 -15.26 22.78 -14.22
N PRO A 107 -16.56 22.73 -14.56
CA PRO A 107 -17.11 21.67 -15.42
C PRO A 107 -16.62 21.73 -16.87
N SER A 108 -15.90 22.80 -17.26
CA SER A 108 -15.28 22.98 -18.56
C SER A 108 -13.89 22.34 -18.67
N LEU A 109 -13.29 21.91 -17.55
CA LEU A 109 -12.01 21.22 -17.55
C LEU A 109 -12.23 19.71 -17.65
N GLU A 110 -11.75 19.13 -18.75
CA GLU A 110 -11.76 17.69 -19.00
C GLU A 110 -10.35 17.14 -18.75
N LEU A 111 -10.27 16.11 -17.92
CA LEU A 111 -9.08 15.33 -17.62
C LEU A 111 -9.01 14.15 -18.58
N SER A 112 -8.01 14.18 -19.46
CA SER A 112 -7.72 13.14 -20.44
C SER A 112 -6.42 12.42 -20.12
N LEU A 113 -6.33 11.14 -20.47
CA LEU A 113 -5.10 10.37 -20.45
C LEU A 113 -4.37 10.58 -21.79
N LEU A 114 -3.35 11.44 -21.77
CA LEU A 114 -2.61 11.85 -22.96
C LEU A 114 -1.11 11.55 -22.79
N PRO A 115 -0.38 11.23 -23.89
CA PRO A 115 1.08 11.31 -23.85
C PRO A 115 1.52 12.77 -23.67
N PHE A 116 2.78 12.97 -23.30
CA PHE A 116 3.36 14.29 -23.17
C PHE A 116 3.29 15.03 -24.51
N GLY A 117 2.84 16.28 -24.49
CA GLY A 117 2.64 17.07 -25.70
C GLY A 117 1.88 18.35 -25.41
N ASP A 118 1.61 19.13 -26.45
CA ASP A 118 0.93 20.43 -26.33
C ASP A 118 -0.46 20.30 -25.67
N GLU A 119 -1.23 19.27 -26.02
CA GLU A 119 -2.56 19.03 -25.44
C GLU A 119 -2.49 18.69 -23.94
N ALA A 120 -1.52 17.86 -23.54
CA ALA A 120 -1.31 17.52 -22.13
C ALA A 120 -0.83 18.74 -21.33
N LEU A 121 0.13 19.51 -21.87
CA LEU A 121 0.63 20.72 -21.22
C LEU A 121 -0.47 21.79 -21.06
N GLU A 122 -1.32 21.99 -22.06
CA GLU A 122 -2.43 22.94 -21.97
C GLU A 122 -3.43 22.50 -20.89
N MET A 123 -3.72 21.21 -20.78
CA MET A 123 -4.55 20.67 -19.70
C MET A 123 -3.92 20.90 -18.33
N PHE A 124 -2.63 20.62 -18.16
CA PHE A 124 -1.91 20.82 -16.90
C PHE A 124 -1.88 22.30 -16.49
N LEU A 125 -1.66 23.21 -17.44
CA LEU A 125 -1.68 24.65 -17.17
C LEU A 125 -3.06 25.19 -16.82
N ARG A 126 -4.13 24.58 -17.33
CA ARG A 126 -5.50 24.92 -16.93
C ARG A 126 -5.83 24.39 -15.53
N LEU A 127 -5.31 23.22 -15.19
CA LEU A 127 -5.50 22.57 -13.90
C LEU A 127 -4.81 23.38 -12.79
N GLU A 128 -3.52 23.70 -12.97
CA GLU A 128 -2.71 24.40 -11.97
C GLU A 128 -2.87 25.92 -11.98
N ARG A 129 -3.83 26.45 -12.74
CA ARG A 129 -3.94 27.89 -12.93
C ARG A 129 -4.16 28.60 -11.58
N PRO A 130 -3.30 29.55 -11.19
CA PRO A 130 -3.45 30.25 -9.91
C PRO A 130 -4.74 31.06 -9.83
N ALA A 131 -5.29 31.15 -8.62
CA ALA A 131 -6.44 32.00 -8.34
C ALA A 131 -6.16 33.48 -8.67
N PRO A 132 -7.09 34.20 -9.33
CA PRO A 132 -6.97 35.65 -9.49
C PRO A 132 -6.84 36.36 -8.13
N PRO A 133 -6.04 37.44 -8.02
CA PRO A 133 -5.94 38.19 -6.77
C PRO A 133 -7.31 38.68 -6.27
N GLY A 134 -7.70 38.24 -5.08
CA GLY A 134 -8.98 38.58 -4.46
C GLY A 134 -10.18 37.78 -4.96
N ALA A 135 -9.94 36.67 -5.69
CA ALA A 135 -10.98 35.68 -5.96
C ALA A 135 -11.54 35.14 -4.63
N PRO A 136 -12.86 34.92 -4.53
CA PRO A 136 -13.47 34.38 -3.32
C PRO A 136 -13.22 32.88 -3.19
N ALA A 137 -13.23 32.40 -1.95
CA ALA A 137 -13.23 30.97 -1.63
C ALA A 137 -14.48 30.28 -2.18
N GLU A 138 -14.32 29.08 -2.76
CA GLU A 138 -15.40 28.30 -3.38
C GLU A 138 -15.29 26.81 -3.00
N GLY A 139 -16.22 26.29 -2.20
CA GLY A 139 -16.20 24.88 -1.76
C GLY A 139 -16.77 23.87 -2.75
N ASP A 140 -17.57 24.33 -3.73
CA ASP A 140 -18.11 23.53 -4.83
C ASP A 140 -18.13 24.36 -6.11
N ARG A 141 -17.86 23.72 -7.24
CA ARG A 141 -17.70 24.31 -8.57
C ARG A 141 -16.66 25.43 -8.61
N TYR A 142 -15.56 25.23 -7.89
CA TYR A 142 -14.44 26.18 -7.85
C TYR A 142 -13.79 26.36 -9.22
N GLU A 143 -13.28 27.57 -9.48
CA GLU A 143 -12.55 27.87 -10.73
C GLU A 143 -11.06 27.52 -10.67
N THR A 144 -10.48 27.46 -9.46
CA THR A 144 -9.06 27.17 -9.17
C THR A 144 -8.91 26.36 -7.88
N ILE A 145 -7.85 25.56 -7.78
CA ILE A 145 -7.59 24.67 -6.63
C ILE A 145 -7.38 25.48 -5.35
N GLY A 146 -6.72 26.63 -5.43
CA GLY A 146 -6.50 27.54 -4.31
C GLY A 146 -7.79 28.12 -3.72
N GLN A 147 -8.81 28.42 -4.54
CA GLN A 147 -10.12 28.84 -4.02
C GLN A 147 -10.83 27.74 -3.24
N PHE A 148 -10.62 26.48 -3.65
CA PHE A 148 -11.17 25.32 -2.97
C PHE A 148 -10.51 25.09 -1.61
N TYR A 149 -9.19 25.15 -1.54
CA TYR A 149 -8.48 25.06 -0.26
C TYR A 149 -8.71 26.26 0.65
N GLU A 150 -8.87 27.47 0.12
CA GLU A 150 -9.29 28.65 0.90
C GLU A 150 -10.67 28.43 1.53
N ALA A 151 -11.59 27.73 0.84
CA ALA A 151 -12.90 27.38 1.40
C ALA A 151 -12.79 26.40 2.57
N ILE A 152 -11.91 25.40 2.47
CA ILE A 152 -11.59 24.45 3.55
C ILE A 152 -10.95 25.18 4.74
N GLU A 153 -10.01 26.10 4.49
CA GLU A 153 -9.40 26.93 5.52
C GLU A 153 -10.45 27.76 6.27
N ASP A 154 -11.31 28.48 5.55
CA ASP A 154 -12.40 29.27 6.12
C ASP A 154 -13.35 28.40 6.96
N GLY A 155 -13.66 27.19 6.46
CA GLY A 155 -14.46 26.20 7.16
C GLY A 155 -13.82 25.75 8.49
N LEU A 156 -12.54 25.41 8.47
CA LEU A 156 -11.76 25.01 9.66
C LEU A 156 -11.72 26.12 10.70
N ARG A 157 -11.38 27.35 10.29
CA ARG A 157 -11.34 28.52 11.18
C ARG A 157 -12.70 28.78 11.80
N GLY A 158 -13.76 28.82 10.98
CA GLY A 158 -15.13 29.09 11.45
C GLY A 158 -15.68 27.99 12.37
N LEU A 159 -15.31 26.73 12.16
CA LEU A 159 -15.66 25.63 13.06
C LEU A 159 -14.89 25.72 14.38
N CYS A 160 -13.59 26.02 14.34
CA CYS A 160 -12.78 26.19 15.55
C CYS A 160 -13.26 27.36 16.41
N ASP A 161 -13.62 28.49 15.79
CA ASP A 161 -14.17 29.66 16.50
C ASP A 161 -15.48 29.36 17.23
N ARG A 162 -16.32 28.48 16.65
CA ARG A 162 -17.66 28.16 17.18
C ARG A 162 -17.68 26.97 18.13
N LEU A 163 -16.89 25.94 17.86
CA LEU A 163 -16.91 24.65 18.59
C LEU A 163 -15.69 24.47 19.50
N GLY A 164 -14.59 25.17 19.22
CA GLY A 164 -13.29 24.97 19.85
C GLY A 164 -12.46 23.89 19.15
N GLU A 165 -11.14 24.08 19.13
CA GLU A 165 -10.21 23.16 18.43
C GLU A 165 -10.30 21.71 18.91
N ALA A 166 -10.49 21.47 20.21
CA ALA A 166 -10.58 20.11 20.75
C ALA A 166 -11.77 19.31 20.21
N GLU A 167 -12.86 19.99 19.85
CA GLU A 167 -14.04 19.33 19.25
C GLU A 167 -13.85 19.12 17.74
N VAL A 168 -13.16 20.04 17.06
CA VAL A 168 -12.87 19.92 15.62
C VAL A 168 -11.83 18.84 15.36
N PHE A 169 -10.72 18.84 16.12
CA PHE A 169 -9.60 17.92 15.98
C PHE A 169 -9.73 16.70 16.91
N GLY A 170 -10.88 16.03 16.86
CA GLY A 170 -11.19 14.84 17.65
C GLY A 170 -10.73 13.50 17.05
N GLY A 171 -9.96 13.55 15.96
CA GLY A 171 -9.47 12.36 15.25
C GLY A 171 -8.45 11.53 16.03
N ASP A 172 -8.25 10.28 15.62
CA ASP A 172 -7.26 9.39 16.22
C ASP A 172 -5.84 9.78 15.76
N PRO A 173 -4.95 10.26 16.68
CA PRO A 173 -3.60 10.67 16.30
C PRO A 173 -2.75 9.53 15.73
N ALA A 174 -3.08 8.27 16.03
CA ALA A 174 -2.36 7.11 15.49
C ALA A 174 -2.58 6.90 13.98
N ARG A 175 -3.53 7.62 13.37
CA ARG A 175 -3.78 7.61 11.92
C ARG A 175 -2.98 8.66 11.15
N GLN A 176 -2.30 9.57 11.84
CA GLN A 176 -1.48 10.59 11.17
C GLN A 176 -0.25 9.94 10.51
N ILE A 177 0.02 10.35 9.28
CA ILE A 177 1.25 10.04 8.58
C ILE A 177 2.30 11.08 8.92
N HIS A 178 3.52 10.64 9.22
CA HIS A 178 4.63 11.50 9.66
C HIS A 178 5.72 11.60 8.58
N ALA A 179 6.65 12.54 8.77
CA ALA A 179 7.74 12.79 7.83
C ALA A 179 8.74 11.63 7.68
N GLU A 180 8.76 10.65 8.60
CA GLU A 180 9.72 9.54 8.52
C GLU A 180 9.54 8.70 7.25
N GLN A 181 8.33 8.70 6.68
CA GLN A 181 7.97 8.00 5.46
C GLN A 181 8.30 8.78 4.17
N PHE A 182 8.62 10.08 4.28
CA PHE A 182 8.81 11.03 3.17
C PHE A 182 10.19 11.73 3.20
N ARG A 183 11.19 11.19 3.92
CA ARG A 183 12.51 11.84 4.15
C ARG A 183 13.31 12.22 2.89
N HIS A 184 12.85 11.89 1.68
CA HIS A 184 13.56 12.07 0.42
C HIS A 184 12.71 12.74 -0.68
N THR A 185 11.53 13.28 -0.35
CA THR A 185 10.69 14.03 -1.30
C THR A 185 10.83 15.53 -1.08
N ALA A 186 10.56 16.33 -2.13
CA ALA A 186 10.26 17.75 -1.98
C ALA A 186 9.00 17.92 -1.10
N GLY A 187 8.87 19.07 -0.43
CA GLY A 187 7.74 19.36 0.45
C GLY A 187 7.79 18.77 1.87
N ARG A 188 6.96 19.33 2.75
CA ARG A 188 6.91 19.05 4.18
C ARG A 188 5.69 18.21 4.54
N MET A 189 5.94 16.96 4.92
CA MET A 189 4.92 16.09 5.51
C MET A 189 4.55 16.56 6.93
N ILE A 190 3.33 17.08 7.08
CA ILE A 190 2.80 17.63 8.33
C ILE A 190 1.74 16.71 8.92
N ALA A 191 1.97 16.25 10.15
CA ALA A 191 0.95 15.61 10.96
C ALA A 191 0.02 16.68 11.56
N VAL A 192 -1.28 16.53 11.33
CA VAL A 192 -2.30 17.50 11.73
C VAL A 192 -2.90 17.08 13.07
N THR A 193 -2.78 17.94 14.07
CA THR A 193 -3.27 17.69 15.44
C THR A 193 -4.04 18.87 16.04
N ASP A 194 -3.98 20.04 15.41
CA ASP A 194 -4.59 21.28 15.85
C ASP A 194 -4.80 22.23 14.66
N LEU A 195 -5.38 23.41 14.90
CA LEU A 195 -5.66 24.36 13.83
C LEU A 195 -4.37 24.87 13.18
N ALA A 196 -3.31 25.10 13.97
CA ALA A 196 -2.06 25.62 13.45
C ALA A 196 -1.39 24.65 12.46
N SER A 197 -1.33 23.36 12.81
CA SER A 197 -0.81 22.30 11.93
C SER A 197 -1.71 22.04 10.73
N ALA A 198 -3.04 22.19 10.86
CA ALA A 198 -3.97 22.09 9.73
C ALA A 198 -3.73 23.21 8.71
N LEU A 199 -3.59 24.45 9.18
CA LEU A 199 -3.32 25.61 8.32
C LEU A 199 -1.95 25.48 7.63
N ALA A 200 -0.93 24.99 8.33
CA ALA A 200 0.37 24.74 7.72
C ALA A 200 0.30 23.66 6.62
N ALA A 201 -0.51 22.61 6.81
CA ALA A 201 -0.72 21.59 5.78
C ALA A 201 -1.45 22.13 4.55
N LEU A 202 -2.43 23.02 4.74
CA LEU A 202 -3.13 23.68 3.64
C LEU A 202 -2.24 24.68 2.90
N GLU A 203 -1.43 25.44 3.65
CA GLU A 203 -0.42 26.34 3.09
C GLU A 203 0.55 25.57 2.19
N GLU A 204 1.09 24.45 2.66
CA GLU A 204 1.99 23.60 1.85
C GLU A 204 1.36 23.19 0.51
N ILE A 205 0.12 22.68 0.52
CA ILE A 205 -0.58 22.25 -0.71
C ILE A 205 -0.75 23.41 -1.69
N VAL A 206 -1.16 24.58 -1.19
CA VAL A 206 -1.45 25.74 -2.04
C VAL A 206 -0.15 26.39 -2.54
N GLU A 207 0.91 26.43 -1.73
CA GLU A 207 2.19 27.01 -2.11
C GLU A 207 2.89 26.20 -3.21
N GLU A 208 2.87 24.86 -3.13
CA GLU A 208 3.43 23.98 -4.16
C GLU A 208 2.65 24.07 -5.49
N GLY A 209 1.31 24.11 -5.43
CA GLY A 209 0.45 24.23 -6.62
C GLY A 209 0.50 25.62 -7.28
N GLU A 210 0.24 26.68 -6.51
CA GLU A 210 0.01 28.06 -7.02
C GLU A 210 1.09 29.09 -6.65
N GLY A 211 1.92 28.84 -5.63
CA GLY A 211 3.02 29.70 -5.16
C GLY A 211 2.76 30.49 -3.86
N THR A 212 3.84 30.87 -3.17
CA THR A 212 3.91 31.54 -1.83
C THR A 212 3.15 32.86 -1.68
N SER A 213 2.86 33.56 -2.77
CA SER A 213 2.04 34.77 -2.73
C SER A 213 1.34 34.95 -4.07
N ARG A 214 0.05 35.34 -4.05
CA ARG A 214 -0.76 35.58 -5.26
C ARG A 214 -0.06 36.60 -6.19
N GLY A 215 0.80 36.12 -7.09
CA GLY A 215 1.67 36.93 -7.95
C GLY A 215 3.18 36.64 -7.92
N ALA A 216 3.68 35.73 -7.08
CA ALA A 216 5.03 35.17 -7.14
C ALA A 216 5.03 33.85 -7.92
N VAL A 217 6.17 33.51 -8.53
CA VAL A 217 6.33 32.23 -9.24
C VAL A 217 6.87 31.10 -8.36
N TRP A 218 7.32 31.44 -7.15
CA TRP A 218 8.11 30.57 -6.28
C TRP A 218 7.21 29.86 -5.26
N ASP A 219 7.44 28.57 -5.05
CA ASP A 219 6.74 27.72 -4.06
C ASP A 219 7.36 27.82 -2.66
N GLY A 220 8.57 28.40 -2.55
CA GLY A 220 9.22 28.67 -1.25
C GLY A 220 10.21 27.59 -0.82
N ASP A 221 10.27 26.49 -1.57
CA ASP A 221 11.18 25.38 -1.32
C ASP A 221 12.46 25.47 -2.16
N PRO A 222 13.60 24.96 -1.65
CA PRO A 222 14.81 24.81 -2.43
C PRO A 222 14.68 23.60 -3.36
N ASP A 223 15.08 23.77 -4.62
CA ASP A 223 15.06 22.70 -5.63
C ASP A 223 15.91 21.50 -5.15
N VAL A 224 15.26 20.35 -5.02
CA VAL A 224 15.87 19.11 -4.49
C VAL A 224 17.00 18.59 -5.37
N HIS A 225 16.93 18.83 -6.69
CA HIS A 225 17.96 18.43 -7.65
C HIS A 225 19.06 19.48 -7.77
N HIS A 226 18.75 20.74 -7.46
CA HIS A 226 19.66 21.87 -7.53
C HIS A 226 19.51 22.79 -6.32
N PRO A 227 20.15 22.49 -5.17
CA PRO A 227 19.96 23.21 -3.90
C PRO A 227 20.28 24.71 -3.92
N ASP A 228 20.94 25.19 -4.98
CA ASP A 228 21.25 26.60 -5.22
C ASP A 228 20.12 27.34 -5.95
N ARG A 229 19.01 26.67 -6.29
CA ARG A 229 17.84 27.21 -7.00
C ARG A 229 16.62 27.22 -6.07
N ASP A 230 15.81 28.26 -6.20
CA ASP A 230 14.47 28.33 -5.62
C ASP A 230 13.53 27.59 -6.58
N GLU A 231 12.62 26.74 -6.07
CA GLU A 231 11.68 25.99 -6.90
C GLU A 231 10.44 26.85 -7.23
N VAL A 232 9.80 26.57 -8.36
CA VAL A 232 8.62 27.32 -8.84
C VAL A 232 7.38 26.46 -8.69
N ALA A 233 6.23 27.08 -8.43
CA ALA A 233 4.98 26.33 -8.29
C ALA A 233 4.58 25.59 -9.58
N HIS A 234 3.72 24.57 -9.48
CA HIS A 234 3.42 23.62 -10.55
C HIS A 234 3.05 24.29 -11.88
N TYR A 235 2.15 25.29 -11.84
CA TYR A 235 1.78 26.07 -13.02
C TYR A 235 2.99 26.62 -13.78
N TYR A 236 3.94 27.17 -13.04
CA TYR A 236 5.14 27.78 -13.60
C TYR A 236 6.10 26.73 -14.11
N ARG A 237 6.23 25.56 -13.46
CA ARG A 237 7.00 24.42 -13.99
C ARG A 237 6.47 23.95 -15.36
N PHE A 238 5.15 23.82 -15.51
CA PHE A 238 4.56 23.51 -16.82
C PHE A 238 4.72 24.66 -17.84
N GLN A 239 4.75 25.90 -17.37
CA GLN A 239 5.06 27.05 -18.22
C GLN A 239 6.50 27.04 -18.72
N GLU A 240 7.47 26.57 -17.92
CA GLU A 240 8.87 26.39 -18.35
C GLU A 240 8.97 25.39 -19.50
N LEU A 241 8.27 24.26 -19.39
CA LEU A 241 8.20 23.23 -20.43
C LEU A 241 7.59 23.78 -21.72
N ARG A 242 6.48 24.54 -21.61
CA ARG A 242 5.83 25.16 -22.77
C ARG A 242 6.69 26.25 -23.42
N ALA A 243 7.42 27.03 -22.61
CA ALA A 243 8.27 28.12 -23.09
C ALA A 243 9.65 27.63 -23.56
N GLY A 244 10.03 26.40 -23.22
CA GLY A 244 11.37 25.84 -23.44
C GLY A 244 12.47 26.56 -22.67
N ARG A 245 12.15 27.09 -21.48
CA ARG A 245 13.06 27.92 -20.68
C ARG A 245 12.65 27.95 -19.21
N ARG A 246 13.65 27.92 -18.31
CA ARG A 246 13.46 28.02 -16.86
C ARG A 246 13.24 29.44 -16.36
N TYR A 247 12.53 29.59 -15.25
CA TYR A 247 12.51 30.80 -14.44
C TYR A 247 13.86 31.01 -13.75
N ARG A 248 14.17 32.25 -13.42
CA ARG A 248 15.30 32.61 -12.55
C ARG A 248 14.87 33.69 -11.58
N ARG A 249 15.60 33.81 -10.46
CA ARG A 249 15.33 34.81 -9.43
C ARG A 249 15.17 36.22 -10.05
N GLY A 250 14.03 36.84 -9.75
CA GLY A 250 13.64 38.16 -10.29
C GLY A 250 12.64 38.10 -11.45
N ASP A 251 12.40 36.93 -12.04
CA ASP A 251 11.27 36.72 -12.95
C ASP A 251 9.94 36.79 -12.17
N THR A 252 8.88 37.12 -12.90
CA THR A 252 7.51 37.29 -12.40
C THR A 252 6.54 36.58 -13.35
N PRO A 253 5.28 36.34 -12.95
CA PRO A 253 4.28 35.74 -13.85
C PRO A 253 4.11 36.54 -15.16
N ARG A 254 4.34 37.86 -15.11
CA ARG A 254 4.22 38.75 -16.26
C ARG A 254 5.46 38.78 -17.15
N SER A 255 6.67 38.64 -16.59
CA SER A 255 7.89 38.60 -17.40
C SER A 255 8.04 37.27 -18.13
N GLY A 256 7.49 36.20 -17.56
CA GLY A 256 7.76 34.82 -17.98
C GLY A 256 9.19 34.39 -17.64
N PRO A 257 9.57 33.16 -18.03
CA PRO A 257 10.89 32.60 -17.74
C PRO A 257 11.98 33.26 -18.60
N THR A 258 13.06 33.73 -17.96
CA THR A 258 14.23 34.31 -18.66
C THR A 258 15.54 33.60 -18.37
N GLY A 259 15.50 32.46 -17.69
CA GLY A 259 16.63 31.63 -17.29
C GLY A 259 17.18 30.72 -18.39
N GLU A 260 17.72 29.58 -17.97
CA GLU A 260 18.39 28.60 -18.84
C GLU A 260 17.39 27.95 -19.81
N PRO A 261 17.81 27.60 -21.05
CA PRO A 261 16.97 26.83 -21.95
C PRO A 261 16.60 25.48 -21.33
N LEU A 262 15.35 25.05 -21.53
CA LEU A 262 14.85 23.74 -21.15
C LEU A 262 14.33 23.08 -22.42
N GLY A 263 15.01 22.06 -22.91
CA GLY A 263 14.70 21.44 -24.19
C GLY A 263 13.78 20.22 -24.04
N VAL A 264 12.76 20.11 -24.90
CA VAL A 264 12.01 18.87 -25.08
C VAL A 264 12.21 18.34 -26.50
N ASP A 265 12.71 17.12 -26.60
CA ASP A 265 12.78 16.33 -27.81
C ASP A 265 11.50 15.51 -27.99
N PHE A 266 10.54 16.07 -28.72
CA PHE A 266 9.25 15.43 -29.00
C PHE A 266 9.38 14.12 -29.79
N ALA A 267 10.48 13.88 -30.51
CA ALA A 267 10.69 12.58 -31.14
C ALA A 267 11.01 11.49 -30.11
N GLY A 268 11.34 11.86 -28.86
CA GLY A 268 11.50 10.98 -27.70
C GLY A 268 10.23 10.80 -26.87
N VAL A 269 9.06 11.12 -27.42
CA VAL A 269 7.77 10.86 -26.78
C VAL A 269 7.14 9.62 -27.42
N LEU A 270 6.73 8.66 -26.60
CA LEU A 270 5.99 7.47 -27.01
C LEU A 270 4.57 7.87 -27.45
N PRO A 271 4.10 7.43 -28.64
CA PRO A 271 2.81 7.84 -29.20
C PRO A 271 1.65 7.06 -28.57
N MET A 272 1.47 7.15 -27.25
CA MET A 272 0.40 6.47 -26.52
C MET A 272 -0.97 6.89 -27.09
N ARG A 273 -1.85 5.92 -27.35
CA ARG A 273 -3.25 6.16 -27.68
C ARG A 273 -3.91 7.05 -26.60
N PRO A 274 -4.55 8.17 -26.98
CA PRO A 274 -5.32 8.99 -26.06
C PRO A 274 -6.50 8.22 -25.45
N ASN A 275 -6.73 8.40 -24.14
CA ASN A 275 -7.87 7.85 -23.40
C ASN A 275 -8.12 6.34 -23.67
N PRO A 276 -7.11 5.47 -23.52
CA PRO A 276 -7.25 4.05 -23.83
C PRO A 276 -8.23 3.37 -22.88
N LYS A 277 -8.98 2.39 -23.38
CA LYS A 277 -9.96 1.59 -22.60
C LYS A 277 -9.74 0.11 -22.82
N ILE A 278 -10.04 -0.72 -21.83
CA ILE A 278 -9.95 -2.20 -21.98
C ILE A 278 -10.85 -2.73 -23.10
N THR A 279 -11.93 -2.00 -23.42
CA THR A 279 -12.89 -2.35 -24.47
C THR A 279 -12.39 -2.07 -25.88
N ASP A 280 -11.29 -1.31 -26.02
CA ASP A 280 -10.67 -1.04 -27.32
C ASP A 280 -10.01 -2.30 -27.89
N HIS A 281 -9.72 -3.29 -27.03
CA HIS A 281 -9.02 -4.52 -27.37
C HIS A 281 -9.86 -5.78 -27.10
N PRO A 282 -9.80 -6.80 -27.98
CA PRO A 282 -10.54 -8.05 -27.77
C PRO A 282 -10.15 -8.77 -26.46
N PRO A 283 -11.10 -9.44 -25.78
CA PRO A 283 -10.81 -10.32 -24.65
C PRO A 283 -9.68 -11.31 -24.95
N GLY A 284 -8.71 -11.43 -24.03
CA GLY A 284 -7.58 -12.35 -24.15
C GLY A 284 -6.44 -11.87 -25.04
N SER A 285 -6.55 -10.70 -25.68
CA SER A 285 -5.42 -10.07 -26.37
C SER A 285 -4.31 -9.67 -25.38
N ALA A 286 -3.06 -9.63 -25.85
CA ALA A 286 -1.91 -9.30 -25.00
C ALA A 286 -2.03 -7.91 -24.36
N ILE A 287 -2.48 -6.90 -25.14
CA ILE A 287 -2.69 -5.53 -24.66
C ILE A 287 -3.76 -5.52 -23.56
N ARG A 288 -4.92 -6.13 -23.81
CA ARG A 288 -6.00 -6.18 -22.82
C ARG A 288 -5.57 -6.87 -21.53
N ASN A 289 -4.88 -8.00 -21.62
CA ASN A 289 -4.40 -8.71 -20.44
C ASN A 289 -3.45 -7.83 -19.61
N ALA A 290 -2.55 -7.08 -20.27
CA ALA A 290 -1.64 -6.15 -19.61
C ALA A 290 -2.37 -4.94 -19.00
N GLN A 291 -3.41 -4.40 -19.65
CA GLN A 291 -4.26 -3.34 -19.09
C GLN A 291 -5.07 -3.82 -17.88
N GLU A 292 -5.67 -5.01 -17.96
CA GLU A 292 -6.39 -5.61 -16.83
C GLU A 292 -5.44 -5.89 -15.66
N GLU A 293 -4.21 -6.33 -15.91
CA GLU A 293 -3.18 -6.48 -14.87
C GLU A 293 -2.80 -5.13 -14.25
N PHE A 294 -2.57 -4.11 -15.08
CA PHE A 294 -2.29 -2.75 -14.62
C PHE A 294 -3.41 -2.22 -13.72
N ASN A 295 -4.67 -2.35 -14.13
CA ASN A 295 -5.84 -1.88 -13.36
C ASN A 295 -5.98 -2.61 -12.02
N ARG A 296 -5.69 -3.93 -11.97
CA ARG A 296 -5.64 -4.70 -10.72
C ARG A 296 -4.53 -4.20 -9.80
N THR A 297 -3.33 -3.95 -10.32
CA THR A 297 -2.22 -3.39 -9.54
C THR A 297 -2.57 -1.99 -9.03
N TYR A 298 -3.24 -1.17 -9.85
CA TYR A 298 -3.57 0.20 -9.48
C TYR A 298 -4.61 0.25 -8.36
N CYS A 299 -5.66 -0.56 -8.43
CA CYS A 299 -6.59 -0.70 -7.32
C CYS A 299 -5.94 -1.33 -6.07
N THR A 300 -4.89 -2.14 -6.24
CA THR A 300 -4.09 -2.64 -5.09
C THR A 300 -3.31 -1.52 -4.43
N LEU A 301 -2.74 -0.59 -5.21
CA LEU A 301 -2.12 0.61 -4.68
C LEU A 301 -3.12 1.44 -3.87
N LEU A 302 -4.30 1.73 -4.42
CA LEU A 302 -5.33 2.52 -3.74
C LEU A 302 -5.78 1.87 -2.43
N HIS A 303 -5.96 0.56 -2.41
CA HIS A 303 -6.25 -0.16 -1.18
C HIS A 303 -5.14 -0.03 -0.13
N LEU A 304 -3.88 -0.19 -0.53
CA LEU A 304 -2.74 -0.07 0.39
C LEU A 304 -2.63 1.34 0.97
N LEU A 305 -2.86 2.38 0.15
CA LEU A 305 -2.90 3.77 0.59
C LEU A 305 -4.07 4.02 1.55
N GLU A 306 -5.27 3.53 1.23
CA GLU A 306 -6.43 3.64 2.12
C GLU A 306 -6.18 2.99 3.48
N GLN A 307 -5.61 1.77 3.51
CA GLN A 307 -5.26 1.11 4.77
C GLN A 307 -4.17 1.87 5.53
N ALA A 308 -3.18 2.40 4.81
CA ALA A 308 -2.11 3.19 5.40
C ALA A 308 -2.64 4.44 6.10
N PHE A 309 -3.47 5.22 5.41
CA PHE A 309 -4.08 6.43 5.94
C PHE A 309 -5.08 6.14 7.07
N ASN A 310 -5.66 4.93 7.14
CA ASN A 310 -6.61 4.55 8.17
C ASN A 310 -5.98 3.74 9.33
N GLY A 311 -4.71 4.00 9.66
CA GLY A 311 -4.07 3.47 10.86
C GLY A 311 -3.15 2.27 10.64
N SER A 312 -2.72 2.02 9.39
CA SER A 312 -1.68 1.03 9.06
C SER A 312 -0.48 1.62 8.31
N PRO A 313 0.18 2.68 8.85
CA PRO A 313 1.14 3.51 8.12
C PRO A 313 2.34 2.74 7.56
N ARG A 314 2.72 1.58 8.11
CA ARG A 314 3.80 0.74 7.55
C ARG A 314 3.47 0.19 6.17
N LEU A 315 2.19 0.15 5.78
CA LEU A 315 1.79 -0.26 4.43
C LEU A 315 2.22 0.73 3.34
N LEU A 316 2.61 1.97 3.68
CA LEU A 316 3.18 2.92 2.71
C LEU A 316 4.40 2.35 1.99
N ALA A 317 5.28 1.61 2.69
CA ALA A 317 6.43 0.97 2.05
C ALA A 317 6.02 -0.09 1.01
N VAL A 318 4.89 -0.77 1.24
CA VAL A 318 4.32 -1.74 0.28
C VAL A 318 3.60 -1.01 -0.86
N ALA A 319 2.94 0.12 -0.58
CA ALA A 319 2.35 0.98 -1.60
C ALA A 319 3.42 1.53 -2.57
N VAL A 320 4.53 2.07 -2.06
CA VAL A 320 5.67 2.54 -2.87
C VAL A 320 6.26 1.41 -3.73
N ALA A 321 6.43 0.21 -3.15
CA ALA A 321 6.84 -0.97 -3.92
C ALA A 321 5.84 -1.28 -5.07
N THR A 322 4.54 -1.11 -4.82
CA THR A 322 3.49 -1.29 -5.83
C THR A 322 3.53 -0.20 -6.92
N MET A 323 3.88 1.04 -6.58
CA MET A 323 4.09 2.14 -7.55
C MET A 323 5.20 1.81 -8.54
N HIS A 324 6.31 1.20 -8.10
CA HIS A 324 7.37 0.75 -9.01
C HIS A 324 6.88 -0.31 -10.00
N LYS A 325 6.04 -1.25 -9.55
CA LYS A 325 5.42 -2.24 -10.44
C LYS A 325 4.49 -1.57 -11.46
N LEU A 326 3.67 -0.61 -11.02
CA LEU A 326 2.80 0.18 -11.89
C LEU A 326 3.58 0.93 -12.97
N LYS A 327 4.69 1.57 -12.59
CA LYS A 327 5.60 2.23 -13.54
C LYS A 327 6.06 1.26 -14.62
N ALA A 328 6.55 0.09 -14.24
CA ALA A 328 7.01 -0.91 -15.20
C ALA A 328 5.88 -1.40 -16.13
N GLN A 329 4.69 -1.65 -15.59
CA GLN A 329 3.51 -2.05 -16.36
C GLN A 329 3.05 -0.96 -17.34
N ALA A 330 2.97 0.30 -16.90
CA ALA A 330 2.60 1.43 -17.75
C ALA A 330 3.62 1.64 -18.89
N GLN A 331 4.92 1.62 -18.58
CA GLN A 331 5.97 1.75 -19.60
C GLN A 331 5.97 0.57 -20.59
N ALA A 332 5.64 -0.65 -20.15
CA ALA A 332 5.49 -1.79 -21.04
C ALA A 332 4.30 -1.63 -21.99
N LEU A 333 3.16 -1.13 -21.48
CA LEU A 333 1.99 -0.79 -22.31
C LEU A 333 2.36 0.29 -23.36
N MET A 334 2.98 1.39 -22.94
CA MET A 334 3.35 2.51 -23.82
C MET A 334 4.43 2.18 -24.86
N ARG A 335 5.13 1.04 -24.72
CA ARG A 335 6.05 0.52 -25.75
C ARG A 335 5.41 -0.54 -26.65
N THR A 336 4.20 -1.00 -26.34
CA THR A 336 3.50 -2.03 -27.10
C THR A 336 2.74 -1.38 -28.26
N PRO A 337 3.03 -1.72 -29.53
CA PRO A 337 2.32 -1.15 -30.67
C PRO A 337 0.83 -1.50 -30.66
N ASP A 338 -0.02 -0.53 -30.96
CA ASP A 338 -1.49 -0.64 -30.92
C ASP A 338 -2.18 -0.19 -32.22
N GLY A 339 -1.51 -0.44 -33.35
CA GLY A 339 -2.00 -0.03 -34.67
C GLY A 339 -1.94 1.48 -34.90
N ASP A 340 -2.16 1.90 -36.16
CA ASP A 340 -2.24 3.30 -36.58
C ASP A 340 -1.07 4.20 -36.16
N GLY A 341 0.11 3.61 -35.92
CA GLY A 341 1.30 4.33 -35.44
C GLY A 341 1.26 4.71 -33.96
N THR A 342 0.28 4.23 -33.21
CA THR A 342 0.13 4.45 -31.76
C THR A 342 0.65 3.27 -30.94
N THR A 343 0.84 3.50 -29.64
CA THR A 343 1.09 2.46 -28.64
C THR A 343 -0.06 2.35 -27.66
N ALA A 344 -0.16 1.20 -26.98
CA ALA A 344 -1.15 0.98 -25.94
C ALA A 344 -0.87 1.90 -24.74
N GLY A 345 -1.81 2.00 -23.81
CA GLY A 345 -1.64 2.79 -22.59
C GLY A 345 -2.42 2.24 -21.39
N PRO A 346 -2.05 2.69 -20.18
CA PRO A 346 -2.79 2.39 -18.96
C PRO A 346 -4.19 3.02 -19.00
N THR A 347 -5.20 2.30 -18.51
CA THR A 347 -6.61 2.75 -18.60
C THR A 347 -7.17 3.27 -17.26
N PHE A 348 -6.54 2.90 -16.14
CA PHE A 348 -6.93 3.32 -14.78
C PHE A 348 -8.40 3.00 -14.44
N GLU A 349 -8.94 1.93 -15.00
CA GLU A 349 -10.32 1.52 -14.74
C GLU A 349 -10.44 0.80 -13.40
N TYR A 350 -11.49 1.12 -12.63
CA TYR A 350 -11.74 0.49 -11.34
C TYR A 350 -12.03 -1.01 -11.50
N VAL A 351 -11.28 -1.83 -10.77
CA VAL A 351 -11.55 -3.27 -10.63
C VAL A 351 -12.17 -3.46 -9.25
N PRO A 352 -13.41 -3.98 -9.11
CA PRO A 352 -14.00 -4.18 -7.79
C PRO A 352 -13.25 -5.25 -7.00
N PRO A 353 -13.24 -5.20 -5.65
CA PRO A 353 -12.49 -6.13 -4.82
C PRO A 353 -12.60 -7.60 -5.27
N PRO A 354 -13.80 -8.19 -5.47
CA PRO A 354 -13.94 -9.62 -5.81
C PRO A 354 -13.19 -10.06 -7.07
N GLU A 355 -12.90 -9.13 -7.98
CA GLU A 355 -12.22 -9.39 -9.26
C GLU A 355 -10.69 -9.22 -9.20
N ARG A 356 -10.16 -8.76 -8.06
CA ARG A 356 -8.71 -8.60 -7.83
C ARG A 356 -8.01 -9.87 -7.36
N GLY A 357 -8.78 -10.92 -7.09
CA GLY A 357 -8.31 -12.17 -6.49
C GLY A 357 -8.08 -12.02 -4.98
N TRP A 358 -7.11 -11.19 -4.57
CA TRP A 358 -6.56 -11.16 -3.22
C TRP A 358 -7.51 -10.57 -2.14
N THR A 359 -8.58 -9.87 -2.51
CA THR A 359 -9.56 -9.32 -1.53
C THR A 359 -10.65 -10.31 -1.11
N ALA A 360 -10.64 -11.53 -1.66
CA ALA A 360 -11.66 -12.53 -1.39
C ALA A 360 -11.76 -12.84 0.12
N GLY A 361 -12.99 -12.96 0.63
CA GLY A 361 -13.29 -13.41 1.99
C GLY A 361 -13.96 -12.34 2.86
N ASP A 362 -15.14 -12.68 3.40
CA ASP A 362 -15.90 -11.82 4.32
C ASP A 362 -15.40 -11.92 5.77
N GLU A 363 -14.43 -12.80 6.03
CA GLU A 363 -13.87 -12.99 7.36
C GLU A 363 -13.04 -11.76 7.78
N PRO A 364 -13.31 -11.19 8.97
CA PRO A 364 -12.60 -10.01 9.45
C PRO A 364 -11.12 -10.30 9.70
N GLN A 365 -10.80 -11.51 10.16
CA GLN A 365 -9.44 -11.99 10.38
C GLN A 365 -9.03 -12.99 9.31
N ARG A 366 -8.12 -12.59 8.43
CA ARG A 366 -7.63 -13.41 7.32
C ARG A 366 -6.23 -12.98 6.90
N ILE A 367 -5.58 -13.83 6.12
CA ILE A 367 -4.32 -13.54 5.46
C ILE A 367 -4.54 -13.59 3.95
N THR A 368 -4.00 -12.61 3.25
CA THR A 368 -4.01 -12.52 1.81
C THR A 368 -2.57 -12.52 1.28
N VAL A 369 -2.32 -13.28 0.22
CA VAL A 369 -1.04 -13.25 -0.51
C VAL A 369 -1.11 -12.20 -1.61
N LEU A 370 -0.27 -11.16 -1.55
CA LEU A 370 -0.12 -10.25 -2.69
C LEU A 370 0.75 -10.92 -3.79
N PRO A 371 0.38 -10.80 -5.08
CA PRO A 371 1.21 -11.26 -6.19
C PRO A 371 2.63 -10.69 -6.08
N ASP A 372 3.65 -11.57 -6.08
CA ASP A 372 5.07 -11.20 -5.94
C ASP A 372 5.40 -10.30 -4.73
N GLY A 373 4.49 -10.29 -3.76
CA GLY A 373 4.51 -9.37 -2.63
C GLY A 373 4.41 -10.07 -1.27
N PRO A 374 4.16 -9.30 -0.21
CA PRO A 374 4.05 -9.80 1.16
C PRO A 374 2.75 -10.58 1.41
N TYR A 375 2.64 -11.12 2.62
CA TYR A 375 1.36 -11.51 3.20
C TYR A 375 0.72 -10.30 3.86
N LEU A 376 -0.49 -9.91 3.44
CA LEU A 376 -1.32 -8.94 4.17
C LEU A 376 -2.15 -9.68 5.22
N VAL A 377 -2.05 -9.25 6.46
CA VAL A 377 -2.80 -9.81 7.59
C VAL A 377 -3.85 -8.78 8.00
N HIS A 378 -5.11 -9.19 8.03
CA HIS A 378 -6.25 -8.33 8.33
C HIS A 378 -6.87 -8.65 9.70
N GLY A 379 -7.53 -7.67 10.31
CA GLY A 379 -8.36 -7.86 11.51
C GLY A 379 -7.57 -8.04 12.80
N GLY A 380 -6.34 -7.50 12.87
CA GLY A 380 -5.54 -7.49 14.09
C GLY A 380 -5.21 -8.88 14.63
N VAL A 381 -4.94 -9.86 13.75
CA VAL A 381 -4.50 -11.20 14.19
C VAL A 381 -3.20 -11.06 14.98
N PRO A 382 -3.11 -11.55 16.23
CA PRO A 382 -1.92 -11.36 17.07
C PRO A 382 -0.66 -11.98 16.46
N LEU A 383 0.45 -11.22 16.47
CA LEU A 383 1.76 -11.68 16.01
C LEU A 383 2.71 -11.89 17.20
N ARG A 384 3.39 -13.03 17.26
CA ARG A 384 4.33 -13.37 18.35
C ARG A 384 5.56 -14.11 17.85
N ARG A 385 6.63 -14.16 18.64
CA ARG A 385 7.78 -15.05 18.38
C ARG A 385 7.60 -16.40 19.08
N LYS A 386 8.07 -17.47 18.44
CA LYS A 386 8.18 -18.79 19.07
C LYS A 386 9.54 -19.42 18.76
N ARG A 387 10.24 -19.85 19.81
CA ARG A 387 11.53 -20.54 19.70
C ARG A 387 11.37 -22.03 19.96
N LYS A 388 12.03 -22.87 19.16
CA LYS A 388 12.07 -24.31 19.41
C LYS A 388 13.04 -24.61 20.56
N ILE A 389 12.56 -25.40 21.52
CA ILE A 389 13.38 -25.92 22.62
C ILE A 389 13.83 -27.33 22.28
N VAL A 390 15.13 -27.58 22.42
CA VAL A 390 15.76 -28.88 22.17
C VAL A 390 16.42 -29.44 23.44
N SER A 391 16.57 -30.76 23.51
CA SER A 391 17.38 -31.40 24.57
C SER A 391 18.89 -31.18 24.35
N ALA A 392 19.71 -31.58 25.33
CA ALA A 392 21.16 -31.55 25.19
C ALA A 392 21.65 -32.40 23.99
N GLU A 393 20.91 -33.46 23.65
CA GLU A 393 21.16 -34.33 22.49
C GLU A 393 20.48 -33.83 21.21
N GLY A 394 19.95 -32.61 21.18
CA GLY A 394 19.36 -31.99 19.99
C GLY A 394 17.93 -32.44 19.65
N ASN A 395 17.23 -33.13 20.56
CA ASN A 395 15.86 -33.58 20.28
C ASN A 395 14.86 -32.46 20.50
N ALA A 396 13.96 -32.22 19.53
CA ALA A 396 12.88 -31.25 19.67
C ALA A 396 11.93 -31.62 20.82
N LEU A 397 11.74 -30.70 21.78
CA LEU A 397 10.93 -30.90 22.98
C LEU A 397 9.62 -30.13 22.91
N THR A 398 9.67 -28.82 22.72
CA THR A 398 8.47 -27.97 22.64
C THR A 398 8.73 -26.63 21.94
N TRP A 399 7.69 -25.81 21.80
CA TRP A 399 7.79 -24.41 21.38
C TRP A 399 7.64 -23.48 22.58
N GLN A 400 8.65 -22.65 22.85
CA GLN A 400 8.56 -21.57 23.82
C GLN A 400 7.95 -20.34 23.15
N THR A 401 6.86 -19.82 23.74
CA THR A 401 6.27 -18.55 23.31
C THR A 401 7.11 -17.40 23.88
N GLY A 402 7.59 -16.55 22.99
CA GLY A 402 8.30 -15.32 23.34
C GLY A 402 7.41 -14.10 23.17
N ASP A 403 8.02 -12.97 22.84
CA ASP A 403 7.36 -11.67 22.81
C ASP A 403 6.25 -11.57 21.76
N THR A 404 5.20 -10.82 22.12
CA THR A 404 4.21 -10.33 21.18
C THR A 404 4.78 -9.11 20.45
N LEU A 405 4.68 -9.11 19.11
CA LEU A 405 5.09 -7.98 18.29
C LEU A 405 3.92 -6.99 18.17
N GLN A 406 4.21 -5.70 18.25
CA GLN A 406 3.22 -4.66 18.00
C GLN A 406 2.85 -4.64 16.53
N THR A 407 1.54 -4.59 16.26
CA THR A 407 0.96 -4.65 14.92
C THR A 407 -0.16 -3.63 14.77
N GLU A 408 -0.27 -3.07 13.58
CA GLU A 408 -1.41 -2.29 13.12
C GLU A 408 -2.62 -3.21 12.83
N PRO A 409 -3.84 -2.67 12.66
CA PRO A 409 -5.03 -3.48 12.33
C PRO A 409 -4.86 -4.33 11.07
N THR A 410 -4.21 -3.76 10.06
CA THR A 410 -3.73 -4.47 8.87
C THR A 410 -2.23 -4.34 8.80
N TYR A 411 -1.49 -5.42 8.59
CA TYR A 411 -0.03 -5.37 8.52
C TYR A 411 0.54 -6.34 7.49
N ALA A 412 1.72 -6.01 6.94
CA ALA A 412 2.38 -6.80 5.92
C ALA A 412 3.56 -7.61 6.49
N LEU A 413 3.57 -8.94 6.27
CA LEU A 413 4.67 -9.82 6.62
C LEU A 413 5.52 -10.17 5.39
N CYS A 414 6.84 -10.13 5.57
CA CYS A 414 7.80 -10.44 4.52
C CYS A 414 7.65 -11.89 4.03
N ARG A 415 7.52 -12.04 2.71
CA ARG A 415 7.50 -13.34 2.02
C ARG A 415 8.80 -13.63 1.28
N CYS A 416 9.52 -12.60 0.85
CA CYS A 416 10.72 -12.72 0.02
C CYS A 416 12.02 -13.05 0.80
N GLY A 417 12.01 -12.98 2.12
CA GLY A 417 13.19 -13.22 2.98
C GLY A 417 14.18 -12.04 3.07
N GLN A 418 14.08 -11.03 2.21
CA GLN A 418 15.10 -9.97 2.09
C GLN A 418 14.72 -8.63 2.74
N SER A 419 13.59 -8.55 3.44
CA SER A 419 13.21 -7.30 4.12
C SER A 419 14.20 -6.94 5.24
N GLY A 420 14.58 -5.67 5.36
CA GLY A 420 15.38 -5.16 6.47
C GLY A 420 14.60 -5.08 7.79
N SER A 421 13.26 -5.06 7.72
CA SER A 421 12.37 -4.96 8.90
C SER A 421 11.70 -6.29 9.27
N LYS A 422 12.28 -7.43 8.86
CA LYS A 422 11.76 -8.77 9.15
C LYS A 422 11.32 -8.90 10.63
N PRO A 423 10.12 -9.46 10.90
CA PRO A 423 9.28 -10.23 9.99
C PRO A 423 8.35 -9.39 9.11
N PHE A 424 8.36 -8.06 9.24
CA PHE A 424 7.52 -7.17 8.45
C PHE A 424 8.06 -6.97 7.04
N CYS A 425 7.22 -6.50 6.13
CA CYS A 425 7.61 -6.11 4.79
C CYS A 425 7.96 -4.61 4.75
N ASP A 426 9.07 -4.28 4.10
CA ASP A 426 9.53 -2.90 3.82
C ASP A 426 9.55 -2.58 2.31
N GLY A 427 8.83 -3.35 1.50
CA GLY A 427 8.81 -3.15 0.05
C GLY A 427 10.01 -3.71 -0.72
N THR A 428 11.02 -4.29 -0.05
CA THR A 428 12.24 -4.82 -0.71
C THR A 428 11.96 -5.84 -1.81
N HIS A 429 10.85 -6.58 -1.71
CA HIS A 429 10.42 -7.56 -2.72
C HIS A 429 10.34 -6.98 -4.15
N ALA A 430 9.88 -5.73 -4.31
CA ALA A 430 9.79 -5.09 -5.63
C ALA A 430 11.18 -4.74 -6.18
N ARG A 431 12.09 -4.25 -5.34
CA ARG A 431 13.46 -3.87 -5.74
C ARG A 431 14.28 -5.06 -6.22
N ILE A 432 14.08 -6.23 -5.61
CA ILE A 432 14.81 -7.46 -5.95
C ILE A 432 14.10 -8.32 -7.00
N GLY A 433 12.92 -7.90 -7.49
CA GLY A 433 12.11 -8.69 -8.42
C GLY A 433 11.72 -10.06 -7.85
N PHE A 434 11.21 -10.11 -6.62
CA PHE A 434 10.85 -11.37 -5.96
C PHE A 434 9.81 -12.15 -6.78
N ASP A 435 10.14 -13.37 -7.17
CA ASP A 435 9.18 -14.32 -7.76
C ASP A 435 8.39 -15.03 -6.65
N GLY A 436 7.15 -14.59 -6.50
CA GLY A 436 6.21 -15.11 -5.52
C GLY A 436 5.32 -16.24 -6.04
N THR A 437 5.61 -16.83 -7.20
CA THR A 437 4.75 -17.84 -7.83
C THR A 437 4.38 -18.95 -6.85
N GLU A 438 3.08 -19.16 -6.69
CA GLU A 438 2.51 -20.14 -5.77
C GLU A 438 2.40 -21.51 -6.45
N ASN A 439 3.00 -22.53 -5.84
CA ASN A 439 3.11 -23.89 -6.36
C ASN A 439 2.71 -24.97 -5.33
N ALA A 440 2.04 -24.58 -4.25
CA ALA A 440 1.51 -25.50 -3.24
C ALA A 440 0.48 -26.47 -3.86
N ASP A 441 0.50 -27.73 -3.42
CA ASP A 441 -0.59 -28.65 -3.69
C ASP A 441 -1.81 -28.26 -2.84
N VAL A 442 -2.89 -27.86 -3.51
CA VAL A 442 -4.11 -27.33 -2.86
C VAL A 442 -5.18 -28.40 -2.66
N ARG A 443 -4.88 -29.68 -2.92
CA ARG A 443 -5.80 -30.77 -2.60
C ARG A 443 -6.06 -30.84 -1.09
N PRO A 444 -7.29 -31.16 -0.66
CA PRO A 444 -7.61 -31.27 0.76
C PRO A 444 -6.70 -32.24 1.51
N TYR A 445 -6.41 -31.95 2.78
CA TYR A 445 -5.56 -32.79 3.65
C TYR A 445 -5.99 -34.26 3.63
N LYS A 446 -7.30 -34.51 3.69
CA LYS A 446 -7.89 -35.85 3.71
C LYS A 446 -7.58 -36.65 2.44
N GLU A 447 -7.33 -36.00 1.30
CA GLU A 447 -6.96 -36.65 0.05
C GLU A 447 -5.46 -36.93 -0.03
N LEU A 448 -4.63 -36.06 0.56
CA LEU A 448 -3.17 -36.21 0.56
C LEU A 448 -2.66 -37.12 1.68
N GLN A 449 -3.45 -37.35 2.72
CA GLN A 449 -2.98 -38.04 3.92
C GLN A 449 -2.62 -39.51 3.66
N HIS A 450 -1.48 -39.91 4.21
CA HIS A 450 -1.11 -41.30 4.43
C HIS A 450 -1.53 -41.68 5.85
N VAL A 451 -2.35 -42.73 5.95
CA VAL A 451 -2.88 -43.21 7.23
C VAL A 451 -2.09 -44.43 7.70
N HIS A 452 -1.65 -44.37 8.95
CA HIS A 452 -0.91 -45.42 9.64
C HIS A 452 -1.62 -45.78 10.94
N ASP A 453 -2.12 -47.01 11.05
CA ASP A 453 -2.93 -47.39 12.21
C ASP A 453 -2.10 -47.97 13.35
N GLY A 454 -2.59 -47.69 14.55
CA GLY A 454 -2.26 -48.36 15.79
C GLY A 454 -3.52 -48.81 16.54
N VAL A 455 -3.34 -49.41 17.70
CA VAL A 455 -4.44 -49.75 18.61
C VAL A 455 -4.91 -48.46 19.29
N GLY A 456 -6.16 -48.05 19.07
CA GLY A 456 -6.75 -46.87 19.72
C GLY A 456 -6.21 -45.51 19.26
N ILE A 457 -5.46 -45.48 18.15
CA ILE A 457 -4.98 -44.26 17.48
C ILE A 457 -4.71 -44.58 16.01
N SER A 458 -4.97 -43.62 15.12
CA SER A 458 -4.64 -43.69 13.69
C SER A 458 -3.88 -42.41 13.33
N GLY A 459 -2.60 -42.54 12.99
CA GLY A 459 -1.75 -41.43 12.57
C GLY A 459 -2.04 -41.04 11.13
N GLN A 460 -2.15 -39.75 10.87
CA GLN A 460 -2.42 -39.18 9.55
C GLN A 460 -1.23 -38.28 9.19
N ARG A 461 -0.65 -38.47 7.99
CA ARG A 461 0.53 -37.73 7.55
C ARG A 461 0.42 -37.20 6.13
N VAL A 462 0.60 -35.90 5.95
CA VAL A 462 0.83 -35.26 4.64
C VAL A 462 2.26 -34.73 4.61
N GLY A 463 3.10 -35.34 3.79
CA GLY A 463 4.54 -35.07 3.77
C GLY A 463 4.87 -33.69 3.21
N GLU A 464 4.05 -33.22 2.27
CA GLU A 464 4.15 -31.96 1.54
C GLU A 464 4.05 -30.74 2.45
N LEU A 465 3.42 -30.89 3.63
CA LEU A 465 3.31 -29.84 4.65
C LEU A 465 4.50 -29.83 5.63
N CYS A 466 5.42 -30.79 5.55
CA CYS A 466 6.45 -30.95 6.56
C CYS A 466 7.52 -29.83 6.46
N ILE A 467 7.64 -29.00 7.50
CA ILE A 467 8.74 -28.02 7.61
C ILE A 467 10.02 -28.58 8.25
N HIS A 468 10.06 -29.89 8.46
CA HIS A 468 11.18 -30.62 9.08
C HIS A 468 11.51 -30.26 10.54
N ALA A 469 10.56 -29.71 11.31
CA ALA A 469 10.74 -29.34 12.72
C ALA A 469 11.13 -30.49 13.68
N ALA A 470 11.08 -31.74 13.22
CA ALA A 470 11.60 -32.96 13.87
C ALA A 470 10.90 -33.47 15.15
N PHE A 471 9.78 -32.89 15.58
CA PHE A 471 8.99 -33.41 16.72
C PHE A 471 8.52 -34.87 16.54
N CYS A 472 8.28 -35.31 15.29
CA CYS A 472 7.82 -36.67 14.98
C CYS A 472 8.93 -37.73 15.04
N ILE A 473 10.21 -37.32 15.01
CA ILE A 473 11.35 -38.23 15.18
C ILE A 473 11.58 -38.46 16.67
N GLY A 474 11.64 -37.37 17.44
CA GLY A 474 11.76 -37.35 18.90
C GLY A 474 12.99 -38.09 19.45
N ARG A 475 13.08 -38.19 20.79
CA ARG A 475 14.27 -38.71 21.51
C ARG A 475 14.45 -40.23 21.45
N THR A 476 13.37 -40.99 21.37
CA THR A 476 13.41 -42.46 21.49
C THR A 476 13.49 -43.13 20.13
N ARG A 477 12.42 -43.00 19.34
CA ARG A 477 12.27 -43.50 17.98
C ARG A 477 11.14 -42.73 17.27
N PRO A 478 11.10 -42.72 15.92
CA PRO A 478 10.08 -42.02 15.16
C PRO A 478 8.65 -42.52 15.46
N ILE A 479 7.65 -41.64 15.35
CA ILE A 479 6.23 -41.99 15.52
C ILE A 479 5.85 -43.19 14.64
N ALA A 480 6.36 -43.26 13.41
CA ALA A 480 6.08 -44.35 12.48
C ALA A 480 6.43 -45.74 13.06
N GLU A 481 7.48 -45.84 13.87
CA GLU A 481 7.86 -47.08 14.56
C GLU A 481 7.06 -47.29 15.85
N MET A 482 6.70 -46.20 16.54
CA MET A 482 5.93 -46.26 17.79
C MET A 482 4.50 -46.76 17.59
N LEU A 483 3.92 -46.57 16.39
CA LEU A 483 2.53 -46.95 16.10
C LEU A 483 2.25 -48.44 16.34
N ALA A 484 3.25 -49.31 16.15
CA ALA A 484 3.12 -50.75 16.40
C ALA A 484 2.87 -51.09 17.88
N ASP A 485 3.30 -50.23 18.81
CA ASP A 485 3.26 -50.48 20.26
C ASP A 485 2.18 -49.67 20.98
N THR A 486 1.22 -49.14 20.22
CA THR A 486 0.12 -48.30 20.71
C THR A 486 -0.93 -49.03 21.51
N ALA A 487 -0.79 -50.35 21.75
CA ALA A 487 -1.57 -51.02 22.78
C ALA A 487 -1.29 -50.43 24.18
N ASP A 488 -0.06 -49.95 24.39
CA ASP A 488 0.35 -49.20 25.57
C ASP A 488 -0.18 -47.75 25.51
N SER A 489 -0.88 -47.33 26.57
CA SER A 489 -1.41 -45.96 26.70
C SER A 489 -0.34 -44.90 26.73
N ASP A 490 0.82 -45.18 27.32
CA ASP A 490 1.90 -44.19 27.47
C ASP A 490 2.54 -43.91 26.10
N VAL A 491 2.64 -44.94 25.25
CA VAL A 491 3.06 -44.80 23.86
C VAL A 491 2.08 -43.93 23.08
N ARG A 492 0.75 -44.16 23.23
CA ARG A 492 -0.27 -43.33 22.58
C ARG A 492 -0.19 -41.87 23.02
N SER A 493 -0.15 -41.61 24.33
CA SER A 493 -0.04 -40.25 24.87
C SER A 493 1.24 -39.56 24.42
N ASN A 494 2.35 -40.28 24.30
CA ASN A 494 3.60 -39.73 23.77
C ASN A 494 3.48 -39.35 22.28
N ILE A 495 2.84 -40.20 21.46
CA ILE A 495 2.59 -39.91 20.04
C ILE A 495 1.71 -38.66 19.92
N MET A 496 0.58 -38.61 20.64
CA MET A 496 -0.35 -37.46 20.62
C MET A 496 0.37 -36.16 20.96
N GLY A 497 1.13 -36.12 22.06
CA GLY A 497 1.88 -34.92 22.46
C GLY A 497 2.94 -34.48 21.43
N ARG A 498 3.62 -35.41 20.76
CA ARG A 498 4.57 -35.08 19.68
C ARG A 498 3.86 -34.52 18.44
N ILE A 499 2.71 -35.08 18.09
CA ILE A 499 1.89 -34.61 16.97
C ILE A 499 1.36 -33.20 17.25
N ASP A 500 0.97 -32.91 18.50
CA ASP A 500 0.47 -31.59 18.90
C ASP A 500 1.52 -30.48 18.75
N HIS A 501 2.81 -30.83 18.80
CA HIS A 501 3.92 -29.90 18.54
C HIS A 501 4.28 -29.74 17.05
N CYS A 502 3.70 -30.51 16.14
CA CYS A 502 3.89 -30.34 14.69
C CYS A 502 3.26 -29.01 14.24
N PRO A 503 4.06 -28.00 13.83
CA PRO A 503 3.51 -26.67 13.55
C PRO A 503 2.64 -26.65 12.29
N SER A 504 3.04 -27.36 11.25
CA SER A 504 2.34 -27.33 9.96
C SER A 504 1.11 -28.23 9.88
N GLY A 505 0.84 -29.04 10.91
CA GLY A 505 -0.18 -30.08 10.82
C GLY A 505 0.14 -31.16 9.77
N SER A 506 1.42 -31.30 9.39
CA SER A 506 1.89 -32.40 8.54
C SER A 506 1.58 -33.76 9.16
N TYR A 507 1.59 -33.84 10.48
CA TYR A 507 1.10 -34.98 11.25
C TYR A 507 -0.15 -34.56 12.04
N SER A 508 -1.18 -35.40 12.02
CA SER A 508 -2.36 -35.34 12.88
C SER A 508 -2.76 -36.77 13.29
N TYR A 509 -3.79 -36.93 14.11
CA TYR A 509 -4.28 -38.26 14.50
C TYR A 509 -5.79 -38.29 14.62
N ALA A 510 -6.36 -39.50 14.57
CA ALA A 510 -7.72 -39.81 14.99
C ALA A 510 -7.70 -40.97 15.99
N LEU A 511 -8.79 -41.23 16.71
CA LEU A 511 -8.86 -42.38 17.63
C LEU A 511 -9.04 -43.72 16.89
N GLN A 512 -9.46 -43.68 15.63
CA GLN A 512 -9.65 -44.84 14.77
C GLN A 512 -9.52 -44.43 13.30
N ARG A 513 -9.23 -45.40 12.41
CA ARG A 513 -9.14 -45.16 10.97
C ARG A 513 -10.45 -44.53 10.45
N GLY A 514 -10.32 -43.43 9.71
CA GLY A 514 -11.46 -42.72 9.13
C GLY A 514 -12.31 -41.94 10.14
N GLY A 515 -11.92 -41.91 11.42
CA GLY A 515 -12.52 -41.03 12.42
C GLY A 515 -12.16 -39.56 12.18
N GLU A 516 -12.76 -38.69 12.98
CA GLU A 516 -12.46 -37.25 12.95
C GLU A 516 -11.01 -36.99 13.33
N THR A 517 -10.36 -36.10 12.56
CA THR A 517 -9.01 -35.64 12.85
C THR A 517 -9.04 -34.79 14.12
N ILE A 518 -8.19 -35.16 15.07
CA ILE A 518 -7.97 -34.47 16.32
C ILE A 518 -6.71 -33.63 16.19
N GLU A 519 -6.82 -32.36 16.52
CA GLU A 519 -5.71 -31.43 16.65
C GLU A 519 -5.83 -30.66 17.97
N ALA A 520 -4.70 -30.16 18.47
CA ALA A 520 -4.68 -29.31 19.66
C ALA A 520 -5.56 -28.06 19.49
N ASP A 521 -6.23 -27.63 20.55
CA ASP A 521 -6.93 -26.34 20.56
C ASP A 521 -5.91 -25.20 20.53
N LEU A 522 -5.87 -24.43 19.44
CA LEU A 522 -4.91 -23.36 19.23
C LEU A 522 -5.63 -22.02 19.00
N PRO A 523 -5.18 -20.93 19.64
CA PRO A 523 -5.79 -19.63 19.44
C PRO A 523 -5.49 -19.08 18.04
N ARG A 524 -6.37 -18.20 17.55
CA ARG A 524 -6.12 -17.38 16.35
C ARG A 524 -4.90 -16.50 16.56
N ALA A 525 -3.81 -16.78 15.84
CA ALA A 525 -2.55 -16.03 15.93
C ALA A 525 -1.60 -16.41 14.79
N ILE A 526 -0.57 -15.58 14.60
CA ILE A 526 0.60 -15.87 13.76
C ILE A 526 1.82 -15.90 14.66
N SER A 527 2.62 -16.96 14.58
CA SER A 527 3.90 -17.06 15.30
C SER A 527 5.07 -17.10 14.33
N VAL A 528 6.01 -16.16 14.46
CA VAL A 528 7.29 -16.20 13.75
C VAL A 528 8.17 -17.26 14.41
N LEU A 529 8.45 -18.34 13.68
CA LEU A 529 9.23 -19.45 14.20
C LEU A 529 10.72 -19.17 14.11
N GLU A 530 11.42 -19.54 15.17
CA GLU A 530 12.86 -19.63 15.29
C GLU A 530 13.22 -21.03 15.80
N GLU A 531 14.19 -21.68 15.17
CA GLU A 531 14.66 -23.01 15.53
C GLU A 531 16.01 -22.93 16.27
N GLU A 532 16.67 -24.07 16.49
CA GLU A 532 17.99 -24.12 17.11
C GLU A 532 18.98 -23.15 16.44
N ASP A 533 19.92 -22.67 17.26
CA ASP A 533 21.01 -21.79 16.84
C ASP A 533 20.56 -20.48 16.18
N GLY A 534 19.31 -20.04 16.43
CA GLY A 534 18.78 -18.80 15.85
C GLY A 534 18.35 -18.94 14.39
N LEU A 535 18.07 -20.15 13.92
CA LEU A 535 17.63 -20.38 12.54
C LEU A 535 16.21 -19.83 12.36
N ALA A 536 16.05 -18.85 11.47
CA ALA A 536 14.75 -18.31 11.12
C ALA A 536 13.93 -19.34 10.32
N SER A 537 12.67 -19.57 10.72
CA SER A 537 11.81 -20.62 10.17
C SER A 537 10.50 -20.06 9.61
N ALA A 538 9.42 -20.82 9.55
CA ALA A 538 8.14 -20.42 8.92
C ALA A 538 7.34 -19.38 9.73
N LEU A 539 6.28 -18.84 9.12
CA LEU A 539 5.18 -18.20 9.85
C LEU A 539 4.16 -19.29 10.22
N TRP A 540 3.95 -19.54 11.50
CA TRP A 540 2.98 -20.52 12.01
C TRP A 540 1.64 -19.85 12.28
N VAL A 541 0.69 -20.06 11.38
CA VAL A 541 -0.68 -19.55 11.46
C VAL A 541 -1.54 -20.58 12.19
N THR A 542 -2.28 -20.17 13.21
CA THR A 542 -3.08 -21.06 14.06
C THR A 542 -4.51 -20.55 14.26
N GLY A 543 -5.41 -21.43 14.70
CA GLY A 543 -6.79 -21.10 15.09
C GLY A 543 -7.77 -20.93 13.93
N GLY A 544 -7.48 -21.50 12.76
CA GLY A 544 -8.38 -21.43 11.61
C GLY A 544 -8.43 -20.06 10.94
N VAL A 545 -7.33 -19.29 10.97
CA VAL A 545 -7.22 -18.04 10.18
C VAL A 545 -7.15 -18.41 8.69
N PRO A 546 -8.12 -17.98 7.86
CA PRO A 546 -8.12 -18.28 6.43
C PRO A 546 -6.93 -17.64 5.71
N VAL A 547 -6.44 -18.31 4.67
CA VAL A 547 -5.37 -17.81 3.80
C VAL A 547 -5.86 -17.81 2.36
N HIS A 548 -5.88 -16.64 1.73
CA HIS A 548 -6.26 -16.45 0.32
C HIS A 548 -5.01 -16.27 -0.52
N ARG A 549 -4.91 -17.07 -1.59
CA ARG A 549 -3.81 -17.05 -2.55
C ARG A 549 -3.86 -15.79 -3.42
N ALA A 550 -2.79 -15.53 -4.16
CA ALA A 550 -2.69 -14.37 -5.06
C ALA A 550 -3.70 -14.44 -6.22
N ASP A 551 -4.12 -15.66 -6.61
CA ASP A 551 -5.20 -15.89 -7.58
C ASP A 551 -6.62 -15.75 -6.98
N GLY A 552 -6.70 -15.43 -5.68
CA GLY A 552 -7.94 -15.24 -4.92
C GLY A 552 -8.62 -16.49 -4.40
N ARG A 553 -8.10 -17.68 -4.72
CA ARG A 553 -8.66 -18.93 -4.22
C ARG A 553 -8.18 -19.18 -2.78
N PRO A 554 -9.03 -19.71 -1.90
CA PRO A 554 -8.63 -20.03 -0.54
C PRO A 554 -7.70 -21.26 -0.53
N LEU A 555 -6.77 -21.30 0.43
CA LEU A 555 -6.21 -22.56 0.91
C LEU A 555 -7.24 -23.24 1.83
N GLU A 556 -7.14 -24.57 1.96
CA GLU A 556 -7.91 -25.29 2.98
C GLU A 556 -7.68 -24.63 4.35
N THR A 557 -8.76 -24.13 4.97
CA THR A 557 -8.67 -23.50 6.28
C THR A 557 -8.51 -24.59 7.33
N ARG A 558 -7.42 -24.50 8.10
CA ARG A 558 -7.01 -25.53 9.05
C ARG A 558 -6.72 -24.92 10.41
N ASN A 559 -6.77 -25.75 11.45
CA ASN A 559 -6.40 -25.34 12.80
C ASN A 559 -4.95 -24.79 12.87
N ARG A 560 -4.06 -25.26 11.99
CA ARG A 560 -2.71 -24.75 11.83
C ARG A 560 -2.14 -24.95 10.43
N VAL A 561 -1.32 -24.01 9.98
CA VAL A 561 -0.57 -24.07 8.72
C VAL A 561 0.73 -23.27 8.85
N THR A 562 1.73 -23.57 8.03
CA THR A 562 3.00 -22.85 8.01
C THR A 562 3.24 -22.18 6.65
N LEU A 563 3.40 -20.86 6.65
CA LEU A 563 3.69 -20.07 5.45
C LEU A 563 5.19 -19.81 5.30
N CYS A 564 5.67 -19.82 4.05
CA CYS A 564 7.07 -19.55 3.72
C CYS A 564 7.38 -18.06 3.83
N ARG A 565 8.41 -17.71 4.60
CA ARG A 565 8.91 -16.32 4.69
C ARG A 565 10.35 -16.13 4.25
N CYS A 566 11.00 -17.19 3.79
CA CYS A 566 12.37 -17.13 3.27
C CYS A 566 12.44 -16.88 1.77
N GLY A 567 11.32 -16.90 1.04
CA GLY A 567 11.27 -16.73 -0.41
C GLY A 567 11.67 -17.95 -1.25
N HIS A 568 12.21 -19.02 -0.65
CA HIS A 568 12.81 -20.13 -1.40
C HIS A 568 12.04 -21.45 -1.38
N SER A 569 10.84 -21.52 -0.77
CA SER A 569 10.05 -22.75 -0.83
C SER A 569 9.64 -23.08 -2.27
N ALA A 570 9.70 -24.36 -2.63
CA ALA A 570 9.11 -24.90 -3.84
C ALA A 570 7.58 -25.00 -3.75
N GLY A 571 7.03 -25.09 -2.54
CA GLY A 571 5.59 -25.18 -2.27
C GLY A 571 4.93 -23.87 -1.83
N LYS A 572 5.40 -22.70 -2.28
CA LYS A 572 4.81 -21.40 -1.92
C LYS A 572 3.28 -21.40 -2.14
N PRO A 573 2.49 -20.75 -1.28
CA PRO A 573 2.91 -19.94 -0.14
C PRO A 573 3.24 -20.76 1.12
N LEU A 574 3.12 -22.08 1.09
CA LEU A 574 3.44 -22.96 2.21
C LEU A 574 4.95 -23.10 2.40
N CYS A 575 5.38 -23.37 3.63
CA CYS A 575 6.76 -23.70 3.93
C CYS A 575 7.01 -25.20 3.76
N ASP A 576 8.11 -25.57 3.09
CA ASP A 576 8.58 -26.95 2.88
C ASP A 576 9.89 -27.26 3.64
N GLY A 577 10.31 -26.39 4.55
CA GLY A 577 11.56 -26.53 5.29
C GLY A 577 12.83 -26.09 4.54
N THR A 578 12.72 -25.54 3.33
CA THR A 578 13.89 -25.08 2.55
C THR A 578 14.73 -24.02 3.30
N HIS A 579 14.13 -23.27 4.22
CA HIS A 579 14.84 -22.31 5.09
C HIS A 579 16.02 -22.93 5.85
N ARG A 580 15.96 -24.22 6.21
CA ARG A 580 17.08 -24.97 6.82
C ARG A 580 18.24 -25.18 5.86
N LYS A 581 17.95 -25.48 4.59
CA LYS A 581 18.97 -25.79 3.57
C LYS A 581 19.77 -24.55 3.17
N ILE A 582 19.12 -23.39 3.20
CA ILE A 582 19.73 -22.11 2.83
C ILE A 582 20.25 -21.33 4.04
N ASP A 583 20.19 -21.93 5.25
CA ASP A 583 20.54 -21.28 6.51
C ASP A 583 19.88 -19.89 6.68
N PHE A 584 18.56 -19.82 6.52
CA PHE A 584 17.85 -18.55 6.58
C PHE A 584 17.96 -17.92 7.98
N ARG A 585 18.45 -16.67 8.05
CA ARG A 585 18.64 -15.90 9.28
C ARG A 585 17.85 -14.58 9.26
N GLU A 586 17.53 -14.09 10.45
CA GLU A 586 17.14 -12.69 10.66
C GLU A 586 18.35 -11.95 11.23
N GLU A 587 18.74 -10.82 10.64
CA GLU A 587 19.72 -9.94 11.25
C GLU A 587 19.12 -9.34 12.53
N HIS A 588 19.73 -9.64 13.67
CA HIS A 588 19.38 -8.97 14.91
C HIS A 588 20.09 -7.61 14.94
N ALA A 589 19.35 -6.53 15.22
CA ALA A 589 19.85 -5.15 15.27
C ALA A 589 20.98 -4.89 16.31
N GLY A 590 21.52 -5.93 16.96
CA GLY A 590 22.67 -5.87 17.87
C GLY A 590 24.00 -6.35 17.28
N ASP A 591 24.04 -6.99 16.10
CA ASP A 591 25.24 -7.65 15.58
C ASP A 591 26.08 -6.78 14.62
N SER A 592 25.57 -5.61 14.21
CA SER A 592 26.25 -4.69 13.29
C SER A 592 27.48 -3.98 13.86
N ARG A 593 27.91 -4.29 15.09
CA ARG A 593 29.11 -3.70 15.71
C ARG A 593 30.39 -4.52 15.52
N LEU A 594 30.36 -5.66 14.85
CA LEU A 594 31.53 -6.55 14.74
C LEU A 594 32.00 -6.92 13.33
N SER A 595 31.41 -6.37 12.26
CA SER A 595 31.88 -6.61 10.88
C SER A 595 32.09 -5.32 10.09
N GLY A 596 32.90 -4.41 10.62
CA GLY A 596 33.51 -3.34 9.83
C GLY A 596 34.84 -3.83 9.26
N THR A 597 34.82 -4.50 8.11
CA THR A 597 36.02 -4.72 7.29
C THR A 597 35.85 -4.04 5.95
N GLU A 598 36.67 -2.99 5.80
CA GLU A 598 37.13 -2.33 4.58
C GLU A 598 36.77 -3.03 3.28
N HIS A 599 35.92 -2.42 2.45
CA HIS A 599 36.09 -2.31 1.00
C HIS A 599 35.02 -1.34 0.45
N ASP A 600 35.37 -0.06 0.35
CA ASP A 600 34.78 0.82 -0.67
C ASP A 600 35.75 1.98 -0.98
N ARG A 601 36.58 1.73 -1.99
CA ARG A 601 37.27 2.72 -2.82
C ARG A 601 37.42 2.11 -4.21
N ALA A 602 36.48 2.41 -5.10
CA ALA A 602 36.70 2.55 -6.54
C ALA A 602 35.47 3.20 -7.16
#